data_AF-A0A0V1MG67-F1
#
_entry.id   AF-A0A0V1MG67-F1
#
_cell.length_a   1.000
_cell.length_b   1.000
_cell.length_c   1.000
_cell.angle_alpha   90.00
_cell.angle_beta   90.00
_cell.angle_gamma   90.00
#
_symmetry.space_group_name_H-M   'P 1'
#
loop_
_entity.id
_entity.type
_entity.pdbx_description
1 polymer ?
#
loop_
_entity_poly.entity_id
_entity_poly.type
_entity_poly.pdbx_seq_one_letter_code
_entity_poly.pdbx_strand_id
1 'polypeptide(L)'
;MASMSSMLLAVLLVVILQIGNANPYRIAKRSRTIREKPWEMSAGNCPIFQNEVLHAVVDRICDMCHEMFRNADPNLRAKCRSNCFKNELFTTCLAIFNPTMELAPPIKRTVRLGG
;
A
#
# COMPACT_ATOMS: atom_id res chain seq x y z
N MET A 1 -25.29 -61.27 4.07
CA MET A 1 -24.18 -60.74 4.89
C MET A 1 -23.01 -60.18 4.06
N ALA A 2 -22.68 -60.74 2.88
CA ALA A 2 -21.57 -60.27 2.03
C ALA A 2 -21.80 -58.92 1.31
N SER A 3 -23.05 -58.49 1.11
CA SER A 3 -23.36 -57.21 0.45
C SER A 3 -23.04 -55.99 1.35
N MET A 4 -23.21 -56.14 2.68
CA MET A 4 -22.99 -55.06 3.64
C MET A 4 -21.50 -54.78 3.86
N SER A 5 -20.67 -55.83 3.87
CA SER A 5 -19.20 -55.70 3.97
C SER A 5 -18.59 -55.09 2.71
N SER A 6 -19.11 -55.44 1.52
CA SER A 6 -18.66 -54.86 0.26
C SER A 6 -19.00 -53.37 0.15
N MET A 7 -20.20 -52.98 0.60
CA MET A 7 -20.61 -51.58 0.69
C MET A 7 -19.74 -50.79 1.68
N LEU A 8 -19.40 -51.37 2.84
CA LEU A 8 -18.53 -50.73 3.82
C LEU A 8 -17.12 -50.48 3.27
N LEU A 9 -16.55 -51.46 2.57
CA LEU A 9 -15.22 -51.33 1.95
C LEU A 9 -15.22 -50.26 0.86
N ALA A 10 -16.28 -50.18 0.04
CA ALA A 10 -16.42 -49.16 -0.98
C ALA A 10 -16.50 -47.75 -0.36
N VAL A 11 -17.28 -47.57 0.70
CA VAL A 11 -17.39 -46.28 1.41
C VAL A 11 -16.06 -45.87 2.03
N LEU A 12 -15.34 -46.81 2.66
CA LEU A 12 -14.03 -46.54 3.24
C LEU A 12 -12.99 -46.12 2.18
N LEU A 13 -12.98 -46.78 1.03
CA LEU A 13 -12.10 -46.41 -0.09
C LEU A 13 -12.40 -45.01 -0.63
N VAL A 14 -13.69 -44.65 -0.76
CA VAL A 14 -14.08 -43.31 -1.18
C VAL A 14 -13.62 -42.26 -0.17
N VAL A 15 -13.81 -42.49 1.14
CA VAL A 15 -13.41 -41.56 2.20
C VAL A 15 -11.89 -41.34 2.22
N ILE A 16 -11.08 -42.39 2.07
CA ILE A 16 -9.61 -42.28 2.01
C ILE A 16 -9.15 -41.45 0.80
N LEU A 17 -9.82 -41.60 -0.36
CA LEU A 17 -9.52 -40.82 -1.56
C LEU A 17 -9.88 -39.33 -1.41
N GLN A 18 -10.94 -38.99 -0.68
CA GLN A 18 -11.30 -37.59 -0.43
C GLN A 18 -10.34 -36.90 0.54
N ILE A 19 -9.85 -37.62 1.57
CA ILE A 19 -8.94 -37.05 2.59
C ILE A 19 -7.55 -36.75 1.98
N GLY A 20 -7.10 -37.53 0.97
CA GLY A 20 -5.82 -37.30 0.29
C GLY A 20 -5.74 -36.04 -0.58
N ASN A 21 -6.87 -35.40 -0.90
CA ASN A 21 -6.92 -34.26 -1.82
C ASN A 21 -6.97 -32.89 -1.11
N ALA A 22 -7.10 -32.88 0.21
CA ALA A 22 -7.02 -31.65 1.01
C ALA A 22 -5.56 -31.39 1.40
N ASN A 23 -4.76 -30.86 0.47
CA ASN A 23 -3.46 -30.28 0.79
C ASN A 23 -3.68 -28.95 1.55
N PRO A 24 -3.52 -28.88 2.89
CA PRO A 24 -3.84 -27.69 3.67
C PRO A 24 -2.72 -26.65 3.64
N TYR A 25 -1.62 -26.91 2.93
CA TYR A 25 -0.47 -26.01 2.80
C TYR A 25 -0.43 -25.36 1.42
N ARG A 26 -1.55 -24.82 0.94
CA ARG A 26 -1.49 -23.73 -0.04
C ARG A 26 -1.17 -22.44 0.71
N ILE A 27 0.06 -22.33 1.23
CA ILE A 27 0.64 -21.01 1.46
C ILE A 27 0.70 -20.38 0.08
N ALA A 28 -0.23 -19.47 -0.19
CA ALA A 28 -0.18 -18.60 -1.33
C ALA A 28 1.13 -17.80 -1.21
N LYS A 29 2.23 -18.33 -1.76
CA LYS A 29 3.39 -17.52 -2.09
C LYS A 29 2.87 -16.48 -3.05
N ARG A 30 2.63 -15.27 -2.53
CA ARG A 30 2.33 -14.08 -3.32
C ARG A 30 3.44 -13.97 -4.35
N SER A 31 3.17 -14.47 -5.55
CA SER A 31 4.06 -14.36 -6.69
C SER A 31 4.36 -12.87 -6.81
N ARG A 32 5.63 -12.50 -6.68
CA ARG A 32 6.09 -11.15 -7.04
C ARG A 32 6.03 -11.09 -8.56
N THR A 33 4.82 -11.08 -9.12
CA THR A 33 4.59 -10.50 -10.43
C THR A 33 5.20 -9.11 -10.33
N ILE A 34 6.16 -8.80 -11.22
CA ILE A 34 6.69 -7.45 -11.41
C ILE A 34 5.46 -6.56 -11.53
N ARG A 35 5.12 -5.88 -10.44
CA ARG A 35 4.01 -4.95 -10.41
C ARG A 35 4.54 -3.77 -11.17
N GLU A 36 4.11 -3.63 -12.42
CA GLU A 36 4.33 -2.42 -13.20
C GLU A 36 4.01 -1.24 -12.28
N LYS A 37 5.01 -0.43 -12.02
CA LYS A 37 4.95 0.64 -11.04
C LYS A 37 4.19 1.80 -11.69
N PRO A 38 2.92 2.06 -11.33
CA PRO A 38 2.09 3.00 -12.09
C PRO A 38 2.63 4.45 -12.08
N TRP A 39 3.57 4.75 -11.19
CA TRP A 39 4.25 6.03 -11.09
C TRP A 39 5.41 6.22 -12.08
N GLU A 40 5.93 5.16 -12.71
CA GLU A 40 7.01 5.27 -13.70
C GLU A 40 6.58 6.06 -14.95
N MET A 41 5.29 6.06 -15.31
CA MET A 41 4.76 6.88 -16.41
C MET A 41 4.61 8.36 -16.06
N SER A 42 4.56 8.72 -14.77
CA SER A 42 4.43 10.11 -14.29
C SER A 42 5.75 10.68 -13.75
N ALA A 43 6.76 9.82 -13.65
CA ALA A 43 8.11 10.18 -13.25
C ALA A 43 8.82 10.83 -14.43
N GLY A 44 8.80 12.16 -14.50
CA GLY A 44 9.89 12.87 -15.18
C GLY A 44 11.25 12.53 -14.54
N ASN A 45 12.29 13.34 -14.78
CA ASN A 45 13.65 13.16 -14.24
C ASN A 45 13.76 13.39 -12.69
N CYS A 46 12.76 12.96 -11.92
CA CYS A 46 12.64 13.09 -10.46
C CYS A 46 13.50 12.02 -9.75
N PRO A 47 14.53 12.41 -8.97
CA PRO A 47 15.44 11.46 -8.31
C PRO A 47 14.76 10.53 -7.29
N ILE A 48 13.64 10.96 -6.71
CA ILE A 48 12.91 10.19 -5.70
C ILE A 48 12.41 8.84 -6.24
N PHE A 49 12.07 8.75 -7.52
CA PHE A 49 11.58 7.48 -8.09
C PHE A 49 12.69 6.44 -8.30
N GLN A 50 13.97 6.85 -8.24
CA GLN A 50 15.10 5.91 -8.29
C GLN A 50 15.18 5.06 -7.02
N ASN A 51 14.63 5.55 -5.91
CA ASN A 51 14.55 4.80 -4.65
C ASN A 51 13.08 4.45 -4.37
N GLU A 52 12.69 3.22 -4.70
CA GLU A 52 11.31 2.73 -4.52
C GLU A 52 10.83 2.87 -3.07
N VAL A 53 11.69 2.55 -2.10
CA VAL A 53 11.33 2.60 -0.68
C VAL A 53 11.04 4.04 -0.27
N LEU A 54 11.91 4.97 -0.65
CA LEU A 54 11.72 6.39 -0.38
C LEU A 54 10.46 6.92 -1.07
N HIS A 55 10.26 6.58 -2.34
CA HIS A 55 9.07 6.95 -3.09
C HIS A 55 7.79 6.49 -2.39
N ALA A 56 7.72 5.22 -1.97
CA ALA A 56 6.55 4.67 -1.28
C ALA A 56 6.23 5.43 0.02
N VAL A 57 7.25 5.87 0.77
CA VAL A 57 7.06 6.65 2.00
C VAL A 57 6.47 8.03 1.70
N VAL A 58 7.05 8.78 0.76
CA VAL A 58 6.56 10.12 0.43
C VAL A 58 5.18 10.08 -0.22
N ASP A 59 4.90 9.05 -1.01
CA ASP A 59 3.57 8.80 -1.60
C ASP A 59 2.52 8.56 -0.52
N ARG A 60 2.88 7.75 0.49
CA ARG A 60 2.02 7.43 1.62
C ARG A 60 1.73 8.66 2.49
N ILE A 61 2.70 9.54 2.71
CA ILE A 61 2.49 10.81 3.42
C ILE A 61 1.44 11.66 2.72
N CYS A 62 1.53 11.81 1.40
CA CYS A 62 0.55 12.57 0.62
C CYS A 62 -0.85 11.94 0.68
N ASP A 63 -0.96 10.60 0.69
CA ASP A 63 -2.25 9.91 0.81
C ASP A 63 -2.90 10.13 2.17
N MET A 64 -2.14 9.97 3.24
CA MET A 64 -2.66 10.16 4.60
C MET A 64 -3.06 11.62 4.84
N CYS A 65 -2.25 12.56 4.35
CA CYS A 65 -2.55 13.97 4.41
C CYS A 65 -3.84 14.31 3.63
N HIS A 66 -4.01 13.75 2.43
CA HIS A 66 -5.23 13.95 1.66
C HIS A 66 -6.46 13.40 2.38
N GLU A 67 -6.39 12.22 2.98
CA GLU A 67 -7.55 11.66 3.70
C GLU A 67 -7.95 12.54 4.89
N MET A 68 -6.97 13.10 5.62
CA MET A 68 -7.23 13.99 6.75
C MET A 68 -7.84 15.34 6.33
N PHE A 69 -7.42 15.90 5.19
CA PHE A 69 -7.80 17.25 4.75
C PHE A 69 -8.60 17.30 3.45
N ARG A 70 -9.20 16.18 3.01
CA ARG A 70 -9.94 16.10 1.74
C ARG A 70 -11.07 17.12 1.64
N ASN A 71 -11.67 17.47 2.78
CA ASN A 71 -12.76 18.44 2.86
C ASN A 71 -12.27 19.88 2.58
N ALA A 72 -11.01 20.18 2.88
CA ALA A 72 -10.41 21.49 2.66
C ALA A 72 -9.80 21.61 1.25
N ASP A 73 -9.13 20.55 0.77
CA ASP A 73 -8.59 20.51 -0.60
C ASP A 73 -8.70 19.09 -1.19
N PRO A 74 -9.65 18.84 -2.09
CA PRO A 74 -9.82 17.52 -2.72
C PRO A 74 -8.66 17.16 -3.66
N ASN A 75 -7.87 18.14 -4.11
CA ASN A 75 -6.71 17.91 -4.98
C ASN A 75 -5.39 17.85 -4.22
N LEU A 76 -5.43 17.83 -2.89
CA LEU A 76 -4.24 17.87 -2.03
C LEU A 76 -3.24 16.77 -2.39
N ARG A 77 -3.72 15.54 -2.65
CA ARG A 77 -2.86 14.41 -3.03
C ARG A 77 -2.00 14.71 -4.26
N ALA A 78 -2.62 15.27 -5.31
CA ALA A 78 -1.94 15.59 -6.56
C ALA A 78 -0.95 16.75 -6.36
N LYS A 79 -1.36 17.81 -5.64
CA LYS A 79 -0.51 18.96 -5.34
C LYS A 79 0.70 18.56 -4.47
N CYS A 80 0.50 17.68 -3.49
CA CYS A 80 1.57 17.16 -2.62
C CYS A 80 2.66 16.42 -3.43
N ARG A 81 2.26 15.63 -4.43
CA ARG A 81 3.18 14.88 -5.32
C ARG A 81 3.85 15.74 -6.40
N SER A 82 3.42 16.99 -6.56
CA SER A 82 3.93 17.90 -7.60
C SER A 82 5.41 18.26 -7.38
N ASN A 83 6.09 18.62 -8.48
CA ASN A 83 7.49 19.07 -8.46
C ASN A 83 8.44 18.11 -7.72
N CYS A 84 8.27 16.80 -7.91
CA CYS A 84 9.05 15.77 -7.21
C CYS A 84 9.02 15.93 -5.68
N PHE A 85 7.86 16.21 -5.09
CA PHE A 85 7.68 16.46 -3.65
C PHE A 85 8.45 17.69 -3.11
N LYS A 86 9.04 18.52 -3.98
CA LYS A 86 9.71 19.78 -3.62
C LYS A 86 8.71 20.93 -3.62
N ASN A 87 7.79 20.89 -2.66
CA ASN A 87 6.78 21.91 -2.46
C ASN A 87 6.44 22.05 -0.97
N GLU A 88 5.86 23.18 -0.59
CA GLU A 88 5.53 23.48 0.81
C GLU A 88 4.36 22.64 1.36
N LEU A 89 3.50 22.10 0.48
CA LEU A 89 2.42 21.22 0.90
C LEU A 89 2.97 19.90 1.41
N PHE A 90 3.98 19.32 0.75
CA PHE A 90 4.63 18.11 1.22
C PHE A 90 5.29 18.32 2.58
N THR A 91 6.03 19.41 2.78
CA THR A 91 6.66 19.70 4.09
C THR A 91 5.63 19.91 5.19
N THR A 92 4.51 20.57 4.88
CA THR A 92 3.39 20.74 5.81
C THR A 92 2.77 19.39 6.17
N CYS A 93 2.50 18.53 5.19
CA CYS A 93 2.00 17.18 5.42
C CYS A 93 2.98 16.32 6.24
N LEU A 94 4.29 16.45 5.98
CA LEU A 94 5.32 15.72 6.71
C LEU A 94 5.41 16.16 8.17
N ALA A 95 5.22 17.46 8.47
CA ALA A 95 5.28 18.00 9.82
C ALA A 95 4.23 17.39 10.75
N ILE A 96 3.08 16.99 10.22
CA ILE A 96 2.01 16.32 10.98
C ILE A 96 2.50 14.98 11.55
N PHE A 97 3.37 14.28 10.82
CA PHE A 97 3.88 12.97 11.20
C PHE A 97 5.25 13.02 11.91
N ASN A 98 5.87 14.20 12.01
CA ASN A 98 7.17 14.37 12.64
C ASN A 98 7.13 15.39 13.80
N PRO A 99 6.83 14.96 15.03
CA PRO A 99 6.71 15.85 16.19
C PRO A 99 8.03 16.56 16.56
N THR A 100 9.18 16.09 16.05
CA THR A 100 10.49 16.72 16.32
C THR A 100 10.77 17.95 15.45
N MET A 101 10.02 18.17 14.36
CA MET A 101 10.14 19.39 13.56
C MET A 101 9.61 20.64 14.27
N GLU A 102 8.91 20.50 15.40
CA GLU A 102 8.52 21.63 16.26
C GLU A 102 9.73 22.26 17.00
N LEU A 103 10.86 21.53 17.13
CA LEU A 103 12.08 22.04 17.77
C LEU A 103 13.10 22.65 16.79
N ALA A 104 12.86 22.57 15.48
CA ALA A 104 13.61 23.36 14.52
C ALA A 104 12.99 24.77 14.44
N PRO A 105 13.78 25.85 14.52
CA PRO A 105 13.24 27.21 14.38
C PRO A 105 12.40 27.30 13.11
N PRO A 106 11.26 28.01 13.13
CA PRO A 106 10.28 27.96 12.06
C PRO A 106 10.93 28.41 10.75
N ILE A 107 11.15 27.47 9.83
CA ILE A 107 11.27 27.79 8.41
C ILE A 107 9.91 28.41 8.06
N LYS A 108 9.91 29.75 7.98
CA LYS A 108 8.80 30.67 7.72
C LYS A 108 7.44 29.99 7.52
N ARG A 109 6.62 29.98 8.57
CA ARG A 109 5.16 29.83 8.48
C ARG A 109 4.60 31.03 7.69
N THR A 110 4.68 30.98 6.36
CA THR A 110 3.95 31.88 5.47
C THR A 110 3.37 31.10 4.29
N VAL A 111 2.65 30.01 4.57
CA VAL A 111 1.66 29.49 3.63
C VAL A 111 0.32 30.06 4.07
N ARG A 112 -0.06 31.20 3.50
CA ARG A 112 -1.45 31.67 3.56
C ARG A 112 -2.30 30.65 2.80
N LEU A 113 -3.00 29.78 3.52
CA LEU A 113 -4.20 29.12 3.00
C LEU A 113 -5.33 30.16 3.04
N GLY A 114 -5.53 30.89 1.94
CA GLY A 114 -6.68 31.78 1.78
C GLY A 114 -6.51 32.83 0.67
N GLY A 115 -7.40 32.77 -0.33
CA GLY A 115 -7.65 33.80 -1.34
C GLY A 115 -7.14 33.46 -2.73
#